data_AF-A0A2W6E2N6-F1
#
_entry.id   AF-A0A2W6E2N6-F1
#
_cell.length_a   1.000
_cell.length_b   1.000
_cell.length_c   1.000
_cell.angle_alpha   90.00
_cell.angle_beta   90.00
_cell.angle_gamma   90.00
#
_symmetry.space_group_name_H-M   'P 1'
#
loop_
_entity.id
_entity.type
_entity.pdbx_description
1 polymer ?
#
loop_
_entity_poly.entity_id
_entity_poly.type
_entity_poly.pdbx_seq_one_letter_code
_entity_poly.pdbx_strand_id
1 'polypeptide(L)'
;MIPEGLAEVAPGPELARALAGIELSLLSGYDCVEVLKAQYRQVNHERARLMATMVEAGLCGVGPADDELRRMAVPDEFSADEVRAALVLTRRAADAQFWLAHDLLTRLPAVHAAMDAGVLDEPRSQSGLLSCVRRRPAGCAGGCLRGRPG
;
A
#
# COMPACT_ATOMS: atom_id res chain seq x y z
N MET A 1 30.10 -12.13 3.42
CA MET A 1 29.29 -13.30 3.04
C MET A 1 27.92 -13.13 3.66
N ILE A 2 26.86 -13.38 2.90
CA ILE A 2 25.47 -13.28 3.37
C ILE A 2 25.02 -14.54 4.13
N PRO A 3 24.00 -14.46 4.99
CA PRO A 3 23.40 -15.64 5.61
C PRO A 3 22.90 -16.64 4.55
N GLU A 4 23.12 -17.93 4.79
CA GLU A 4 22.61 -18.99 3.92
C GLU A 4 21.07 -18.96 3.87
N GLY A 5 20.49 -19.14 2.69
CA GLY A 5 19.05 -19.17 2.50
C GLY A 5 18.36 -17.81 2.42
N LEU A 6 19.10 -16.69 2.33
CA LEU A 6 18.53 -15.33 2.30
C LEU A 6 17.55 -15.10 1.13
N ALA A 7 17.74 -15.79 0.00
CA ALA A 7 16.88 -15.65 -1.17
C ALA A 7 15.50 -16.32 -0.94
N GLU A 8 15.45 -17.33 -0.09
CA GLU A 8 14.32 -18.19 0.21
C GLU A 8 13.49 -17.67 1.37
N VAL A 9 14.07 -16.80 2.22
CA VAL A 9 13.31 -16.13 3.28
C VAL A 9 12.27 -15.21 2.63
N ALA A 10 11.00 -15.50 2.95
CA ALA A 10 9.87 -14.65 2.58
C ALA A 10 10.01 -13.27 3.23
N PRO A 11 9.59 -12.19 2.56
CA PRO A 11 9.60 -10.87 3.17
C PRO A 11 8.67 -10.84 4.39
N GLY A 12 9.09 -10.11 5.42
CA GLY A 12 8.47 -10.13 6.73
C GLY A 12 9.47 -9.94 7.86
N PRO A 13 9.08 -10.20 9.12
CA PRO A 13 9.92 -9.94 10.29
C PRO A 13 11.22 -10.74 10.31
N GLU A 14 11.24 -11.99 9.82
CA GLU A 14 12.48 -12.76 9.73
C GLU A 14 13.46 -12.15 8.73
N LEU A 15 12.99 -11.79 7.53
CA LEU A 15 13.85 -11.21 6.51
C LEU A 15 14.38 -9.83 6.93
N ALA A 16 13.53 -8.99 7.53
CA ALA A 16 13.95 -7.69 8.07
C ALA A 16 15.09 -7.83 9.09
N ARG A 17 14.97 -8.80 10.01
CA ARG A 17 16.00 -9.09 11.01
C ARG A 17 17.29 -9.57 10.38
N ALA A 18 17.21 -10.46 9.39
CA ALA A 18 18.38 -10.96 8.68
C ALA A 18 19.12 -9.82 7.95
N LEU A 19 18.37 -8.97 7.24
CA LEU A 19 18.92 -7.81 6.52
C LEU A 19 19.56 -6.78 7.45
N ALA A 20 18.96 -6.52 8.62
CA ALA A 20 19.50 -5.57 9.60
C ALA A 20 20.88 -5.96 10.16
N GLY A 21 21.25 -7.25 10.09
CA GLY A 21 22.56 -7.73 10.53
C GLY A 21 23.66 -7.68 9.48
N ILE A 22 23.37 -7.21 8.25
CA ILE A 22 24.31 -7.26 7.13
C ILE A 22 25.11 -5.95 7.01
N GLU A 23 26.44 -6.09 7.05
CA GLU A 23 27.37 -5.00 6.76
C GLU A 23 27.79 -5.05 5.27
N LEU A 24 27.21 -4.16 4.45
CA LEU A 24 27.39 -4.16 2.98
C LEU A 24 28.85 -3.97 2.55
N SER A 25 29.64 -3.21 3.31
CA SER A 25 31.04 -2.90 2.99
C SER A 25 31.97 -4.14 3.00
N LEU A 26 31.53 -5.22 3.66
CA LEU A 26 32.27 -6.48 3.80
C LEU A 26 31.81 -7.56 2.80
N LEU A 27 30.88 -7.23 1.91
CA LEU A 27 30.32 -8.17 0.95
C LEU A 27 31.06 -8.15 -0.38
N SER A 28 31.04 -9.29 -1.05
CA SER A 28 31.39 -9.34 -2.46
C SER A 28 30.31 -8.62 -3.29
N GLY A 29 30.64 -8.21 -4.52
CA GLY A 29 29.65 -7.62 -5.42
C GLY A 29 28.45 -8.54 -5.70
N TYR A 30 28.69 -9.86 -5.77
CA TYR A 30 27.63 -10.86 -5.91
C TYR A 30 26.69 -10.87 -4.70
N ASP A 31 27.27 -10.94 -3.50
CA ASP A 31 26.51 -10.90 -2.24
C ASP A 31 25.69 -9.61 -2.12
N CYS A 32 26.25 -8.46 -2.51
CA CYS A 32 25.52 -7.19 -2.53
C CYS A 32 24.26 -7.24 -3.41
N VAL A 33 24.31 -7.92 -4.55
CA VAL A 33 23.15 -8.06 -5.44
C VAL A 33 22.08 -8.95 -4.82
N GLU A 34 22.45 -10.02 -4.13
CA GLU A 34 21.49 -10.87 -3.42
C GLU A 34 20.82 -10.13 -2.25
N VAL A 35 21.58 -9.33 -1.50
CA VAL A 35 21.01 -8.43 -0.47
C VAL A 35 20.08 -7.41 -1.08
N LEU A 36 20.45 -6.79 -2.20
CA LEU A 36 19.60 -5.83 -2.91
C LEU A 36 18.25 -6.44 -3.30
N LYS A 37 18.25 -7.66 -3.87
CA LYS A 37 17.01 -8.36 -4.22
C LYS A 37 16.15 -8.65 -2.99
N ALA A 38 16.77 -9.12 -1.91
CA ALA A 38 16.08 -9.41 -0.66
C ALA A 38 15.49 -8.14 -0.01
N GLN A 39 16.25 -7.06 0.03
CA GLN A 39 15.80 -5.75 0.49
C GLN A 39 14.62 -5.24 -0.34
N TYR A 40 14.66 -5.46 -1.66
CA TYR A 40 13.60 -5.02 -2.55
C TYR A 40 12.28 -5.76 -2.29
N ARG A 41 12.33 -7.08 -2.05
CA ARG A 41 11.14 -7.84 -1.61
C ARG A 41 10.60 -7.31 -0.28
N GLN A 42 11.48 -6.99 0.67
CA GLN A 42 11.08 -6.42 1.95
C GLN A 42 10.41 -5.05 1.80
N VAL A 43 10.94 -4.18 0.93
CA VAL A 43 10.34 -2.86 0.64
C VAL A 43 8.94 -3.01 0.04
N ASN A 44 8.75 -3.95 -0.88
CA ASN A 44 7.44 -4.22 -1.47
C ASN A 44 6.43 -4.70 -0.42
N HIS A 45 6.85 -5.61 0.46
CA HIS A 45 6.04 -6.09 1.58
C HIS A 45 5.64 -4.95 2.54
N GLU A 46 6.60 -4.15 3.01
CA GLU A 46 6.29 -3.04 3.91
C GLU A 46 5.43 -1.96 3.23
N ARG A 47 5.59 -1.77 1.92
CA ARG A 47 4.71 -0.88 1.16
C ARG A 47 3.27 -1.38 1.11
N ALA A 48 3.06 -2.69 0.90
CA ALA A 48 1.73 -3.30 0.93
C ALA A 48 1.07 -3.15 2.31
N ARG A 49 1.85 -3.32 3.39
CA ARG A 49 1.39 -3.11 4.76
C ARG A 49 1.05 -1.65 5.05
N LEU A 50 1.91 -0.72 4.65
CA LEU A 50 1.66 0.72 4.79
C LEU A 50 0.38 1.14 4.07
N MET A 51 0.13 0.63 2.85
CA MET A 51 -1.10 0.88 2.11
C MET A 51 -2.34 0.35 2.84
N ALA A 52 -2.28 -0.83 3.44
CA ALA A 52 -3.36 -1.36 4.27
C ALA A 52 -3.63 -0.47 5.48
N THR A 53 -2.57 -0.03 6.17
CA THR A 53 -2.66 0.91 7.30
C THR A 53 -3.25 2.26 6.90
N MET A 54 -2.87 2.80 5.74
CA MET A 54 -3.44 4.06 5.22
C MET A 54 -4.96 3.97 5.04
N VAL A 55 -5.45 2.87 4.45
CA VAL A 55 -6.89 2.67 4.24
C VAL A 55 -7.62 2.50 5.57
N GLU A 56 -7.06 1.73 6.50
CA GLU A 56 -7.65 1.58 7.83
C GLU A 56 -7.73 2.92 8.58
N ALA A 57 -6.63 3.70 8.58
CA ALA A 57 -6.59 5.01 9.21
C ALA A 57 -7.66 5.97 8.64
N GLY A 58 -7.82 5.99 7.31
CA GLY A 58 -8.85 6.80 6.67
C GLY A 58 -10.29 6.31 6.90
N LEU A 59 -10.49 5.02 7.23
CA LEU A 59 -11.81 4.49 7.59
C LEU A 59 -12.17 4.75 9.04
N CYS A 60 -11.20 4.74 9.95
CA CYS A 60 -11.45 5.00 11.36
C CYS A 60 -11.66 6.49 11.64
N GLY A 61 -10.92 7.38 10.97
CA GLY A 61 -10.91 8.81 11.28
C GLY A 61 -10.33 9.10 12.67
N VAL A 62 -9.92 10.34 12.93
CA VAL A 62 -9.48 10.77 14.27
C VAL A 62 -10.38 11.91 14.76
N GLY A 63 -11.17 11.63 15.81
CA GLY A 63 -11.94 12.66 16.52
C GLY A 63 -11.04 13.52 17.42
N PRO A 64 -11.52 14.69 17.90
CA PRO A 64 -10.79 15.46 18.89
C PRO A 64 -10.68 14.69 20.21
N ALA A 65 -9.44 14.40 20.64
CA ALA A 65 -9.05 13.78 21.92
C ALA A 65 -9.85 12.51 22.31
N ASP A 66 -9.32 11.34 21.93
CA ASP A 66 -9.76 9.99 22.35
C ASP A 66 -11.21 9.59 22.02
N ASP A 67 -11.98 10.43 21.31
CA ASP A 67 -13.23 10.00 20.70
C ASP A 67 -12.91 9.16 19.46
N GLU A 68 -12.80 7.85 19.65
CA GLU A 68 -12.75 6.88 18.56
C GLU A 68 -13.99 7.04 17.70
N LEU A 69 -13.82 7.65 16.52
CA LEU A 69 -14.90 7.73 15.55
C LEU A 69 -15.24 6.30 15.09
N ARG A 70 -16.54 6.05 14.92
CA ARG A 70 -16.98 4.76 14.43
C ARG A 70 -16.40 4.55 13.03
N ARG A 71 -15.66 3.46 12.86
CA ARG A 71 -15.15 3.02 11.57
C ARG A 71 -16.22 3.09 10.49
N MET A 72 -15.93 3.82 9.42
CA MET A 72 -16.77 3.94 8.23
C MET A 72 -16.79 2.63 7.44
N ALA A 73 -17.91 2.35 6.77
CA ALA A 73 -18.04 1.17 5.91
C ALA A 73 -17.31 1.36 4.56
N VAL A 74 -17.24 2.60 4.06
CA VAL A 74 -16.62 2.99 2.79
C VAL A 74 -15.93 4.34 3.01
N PRO A 75 -14.76 4.59 2.39
CA PRO A 75 -14.11 5.89 2.48
C PRO A 75 -14.95 7.00 1.83
N ASP A 76 -14.88 8.19 2.41
CA ASP A 76 -15.44 9.43 1.91
C ASP A 76 -14.36 10.35 1.30
N GLU A 77 -14.71 11.60 1.00
CA GLU A 77 -13.78 12.57 0.41
C GLU A 77 -12.69 13.08 1.37
N PHE A 78 -12.84 12.87 2.68
CA PHE A 78 -11.91 13.31 3.72
C PHE A 78 -11.02 12.19 4.23
N SER A 79 -11.26 10.95 3.82
CA SER A 79 -10.51 9.77 4.31
C SER A 79 -9.00 9.86 4.05
N ALA A 80 -8.56 10.64 3.06
CA ALA A 80 -7.14 10.87 2.80
C ALA A 80 -6.50 11.94 3.73
N ASP A 81 -7.28 12.75 4.45
CA ASP A 81 -6.76 13.83 5.29
C ASP A 81 -5.99 13.31 6.52
N GLU A 82 -6.40 12.19 7.09
CA GLU A 82 -5.66 11.56 8.19
C GLU A 82 -4.28 11.10 7.74
N VAL A 83 -4.20 10.46 6.57
CA VAL A 83 -2.94 10.05 5.96
C VAL A 83 -2.07 11.27 5.64
N ARG A 84 -2.70 12.34 5.12
CA ARG A 84 -2.04 13.60 4.82
C ARG A 84 -1.40 14.22 6.06
N ALA A 85 -2.15 14.28 7.15
CA ALA A 85 -1.71 14.84 8.42
C ALA A 85 -0.60 13.99 9.06
N ALA A 86 -0.81 12.68 9.16
CA ALA A 86 0.12 11.76 9.83
C ALA A 86 1.48 11.63 9.11
N LEU A 87 1.48 11.63 7.77
CA LEU A 87 2.68 11.42 6.96
C LEU A 87 3.27 12.72 6.39
N VAL A 88 2.70 13.88 6.74
CA VAL A 88 3.13 15.21 6.27
C VAL A 88 3.19 15.26 4.73
N LEU A 89 2.18 14.67 4.08
CA LEU A 89 2.09 14.65 2.62
C LEU A 89 1.36 15.90 2.12
N THR A 90 1.63 16.27 0.86
CA THR A 90 0.75 17.20 0.15
C THR A 90 -0.63 16.54 -0.05
N ARG A 91 -1.70 17.34 -0.15
CA ARG A 91 -3.05 16.82 -0.43
C ARG A 91 -3.08 15.89 -1.65
N ARG A 92 -2.49 16.32 -2.76
CA ARG A 92 -2.40 15.53 -3.99
C ARG A 92 -1.69 14.19 -3.78
N ALA A 93 -0.61 14.15 -3.00
CA ALA A 93 0.13 12.93 -2.73
C ALA A 93 -0.67 11.98 -1.83
N ALA A 94 -1.32 12.50 -0.79
CA ALA A 94 -2.18 11.73 0.10
C ALA A 94 -3.37 11.12 -0.67
N ASP A 95 -4.09 11.92 -1.46
CA ASP A 95 -5.21 11.44 -2.29
C ASP A 95 -4.75 10.33 -3.24
N ALA A 96 -3.64 10.53 -3.95
CA ALA A 96 -3.13 9.54 -4.89
C ALA A 96 -2.76 8.21 -4.21
N GLN A 97 -2.09 8.26 -3.06
CA GLN A 97 -1.69 7.06 -2.33
C GLN A 97 -2.87 6.36 -1.67
N PHE A 98 -3.77 7.10 -1.03
CA PHE A 98 -4.93 6.55 -0.35
C PHE A 98 -5.87 5.84 -1.34
N TRP A 99 -6.22 6.49 -2.44
CA TRP A 99 -7.13 5.89 -3.43
C TRP A 99 -6.51 4.73 -4.19
N LEU A 100 -5.20 4.76 -4.44
CA LEU A 100 -4.48 3.59 -4.96
C LEU A 100 -4.55 2.42 -3.98
N ALA A 101 -4.26 2.66 -2.70
CA ALA A 101 -4.31 1.64 -1.66
C ALA A 101 -5.72 1.04 -1.53
N HIS A 102 -6.75 1.89 -1.54
CA HIS A 102 -8.13 1.45 -1.47
C HIS A 102 -8.52 0.57 -2.68
N ASP A 103 -8.15 0.97 -3.90
CA ASP A 103 -8.38 0.17 -5.12
C ASP A 103 -7.65 -1.18 -5.06
N LEU A 104 -6.42 -1.22 -4.54
CA LEU A 104 -5.64 -2.44 -4.40
C LEU A 104 -6.29 -3.42 -3.41
N LEU A 105 -6.83 -2.93 -2.30
CA LEU A 105 -7.47 -3.80 -1.29
C LEU A 105 -8.87 -4.27 -1.71
N THR A 106 -9.64 -3.42 -2.40
CA THR A 106 -11.06 -3.70 -2.68
C THR A 106 -11.32 -4.28 -4.06
N ARG A 107 -10.54 -3.86 -5.06
CA ARG A 107 -10.78 -4.21 -6.47
C ARG A 107 -9.69 -5.10 -7.05
N LEU A 108 -8.46 -5.00 -6.55
CA LEU A 108 -7.31 -5.78 -7.03
C LEU A 108 -6.60 -6.54 -5.90
N PRO A 109 -7.30 -7.31 -5.06
CA PRO A 109 -6.68 -7.96 -3.90
C PRO A 109 -5.54 -8.92 -4.27
N ALA A 110 -5.58 -9.53 -5.46
CA ALA A 110 -4.48 -10.36 -5.98
C ALA A 110 -3.19 -9.55 -6.25
N VAL A 111 -3.32 -8.29 -6.64
CA VAL A 111 -2.18 -7.37 -6.85
C VAL A 111 -1.60 -6.96 -5.50
N HIS A 112 -2.47 -6.65 -4.52
CA HIS A 112 -2.04 -6.37 -3.14
C HIS A 112 -1.31 -7.58 -2.53
N ALA A 113 -1.86 -8.79 -2.64
CA ALA A 113 -1.21 -10.02 -2.17
C ALA A 113 0.14 -10.27 -2.83
N ALA A 114 0.30 -9.94 -4.11
CA ALA A 114 1.58 -10.01 -4.81
C ALA A 114 2.61 -8.98 -4.29
N MET A 115 2.15 -7.78 -3.91
CA MET A 115 3.02 -6.80 -3.25
C MET A 115 3.42 -7.27 -1.85
N ASP A 116 2.48 -7.82 -1.07
CA ASP A 116 2.71 -8.35 0.27
C ASP A 116 3.68 -9.54 0.26
N ALA A 117 3.60 -10.40 -0.75
CA ALA A 117 4.58 -11.47 -0.99
C ALA A 117 5.94 -10.97 -1.52
N GLY A 118 6.09 -9.67 -1.76
CA GLY A 118 7.32 -9.03 -2.23
C GLY A 118 7.66 -9.22 -3.72
N VAL A 119 6.76 -9.82 -4.50
CA VAL A 119 7.00 -10.12 -5.93
C VAL A 119 6.64 -8.94 -6.86
N LEU A 120 5.84 -8.00 -6.38
CA LEU A 120 5.39 -6.82 -7.14
C LEU A 120 5.69 -5.52 -6.39
N ASP A 121 6.14 -4.50 -7.12
CA ASP A 121 6.31 -3.15 -6.59
C ASP A 121 5.12 -2.24 -6.94
N GLU A 122 5.03 -1.10 -6.25
CA GLU A 122 3.96 -0.13 -6.47
C GLU A 122 3.94 0.49 -7.88
N PRO A 123 5.06 0.94 -8.49
CA PRO A 123 5.00 1.47 -9.86
C PRO A 123 4.43 0.47 -10.89
N ARG A 124 4.77 -0.82 -10.76
CA ARG A 124 4.21 -1.88 -11.60
C ARG A 124 2.76 -2.16 -11.25
N SER A 125 2.35 -2.05 -9.98
CA SER A 125 0.94 -2.20 -9.58
C SER A 125 0.05 -1.09 -10.17
N GLN A 126 0.53 0.15 -10.18
CA GLN A 126 -0.16 1.30 -10.79
C GLN A 126 -0.39 1.10 -12.30
N SER A 127 0.61 0.56 -13.00
CA SER A 127 0.51 0.25 -14.44
C SER A 127 -0.57 -0.81 -14.71
N GLY A 128 -0.62 -1.86 -13.87
CA GLY A 128 -1.68 -2.87 -13.91
C GLY A 128 -3.08 -2.28 -13.64
N LEU A 129 -3.20 -1.40 -12.64
CA LEU A 129 -4.44 -0.69 -12.34
C LEU A 129 -4.91 0.18 -13.50
N LEU A 130 -4.01 0.92 -14.17
CA LEU A 130 -4.36 1.75 -15.32
C LEU A 130 -5.01 0.91 -16.44
N SER A 131 -4.54 -0.33 -16.64
CA SER A 131 -5.12 -1.27 -17.60
C SER A 131 -6.51 -1.76 -17.19
N CYS A 132 -6.75 -1.96 -15.88
CA CYS A 132 -8.05 -2.38 -15.35
C CYS A 132 -9.06 -1.23 -15.32
N VAL A 133 -8.64 0.00 -14.97
CA VAL A 133 -9.49 1.21 -14.95
C VAL A 133 -9.88 1.62 -16.37
N ARG A 134 -8.99 1.47 -17.36
CA ARG A 134 -9.32 1.64 -18.80
C ARG A 134 -10.32 0.59 -19.31
N ARG A 135 -10.54 -0.51 -18.59
CA ARG A 135 -11.59 -1.52 -18.87
C ARG A 135 -12.85 -1.33 -18.02
N ARG A 136 -13.12 -0.14 -17.46
CA ARG A 136 -14.50 0.18 -17.04
C ARG A 136 -15.39 0.19 -18.30
N PRO A 137 -16.45 -0.61 -18.40
CA PRO A 137 -17.42 -0.45 -19.48
C PRO A 137 -18.02 0.96 -19.36
N ALA A 138 -18.06 1.68 -20.48
CA ALA A 138 -18.76 2.95 -20.60
C ALA A 138 -20.25 2.71 -20.36
N GLY A 139 -20.71 2.84 -19.11
CA GLY A 139 -22.08 2.47 -18.76
C GLY A 139 -22.59 2.89 -17.39
N CYS A 140 -21.81 3.56 -16.54
CA CYS A 140 -22.35 4.21 -15.33
C CYS A 140 -22.43 5.72 -15.54
N ALA A 141 -23.35 6.12 -16.42
CA ALA A 141 -23.94 7.43 -16.45
C ALA A 141 -25.36 7.32 -15.89
N GLY A 142 -25.66 8.06 -14.82
CA GLY A 142 -26.95 8.12 -14.14
C GLY A 142 -26.71 8.44 -12.67
N GLY A 143 -26.84 9.66 -12.17
CA GLY A 143 -27.87 10.63 -12.52
C GLY A 143 -29.15 10.28 -11.78
N CYS A 144 -29.25 10.66 -10.50
CA CYS A 144 -30.54 10.91 -9.85
C CYS A 144 -30.38 12.03 -8.82
N LEU A 145 -30.40 13.26 -9.35
CA LEU A 145 -30.94 14.40 -8.63
C LEU A 145 -32.47 14.25 -8.56
N ARG A 146 -33.01 14.50 -7.36
CA ARG A 146 -34.40 14.85 -6.97
C ARG A 146 -35.31 13.73 -6.45
N GLY A 147 -35.82 13.95 -5.23
CA GLY A 147 -37.04 13.33 -4.73
C GLY A 147 -37.29 13.48 -3.21
N ARG A 148 -37.42 14.69 -2.66
CA ARG A 148 -38.37 14.93 -1.55
C ARG A 148 -39.65 15.45 -2.19
N PRO A 149 -40.81 14.81 -1.93
CA PRO A 149 -41.75 15.42 -0.98
C PRO A 149 -42.44 14.39 -0.07
N GLY A 150 -42.87 14.87 1.10
CA GLY A 150 -43.57 14.14 2.16
C GLY A 150 -43.40 14.89 3.46
#